data_AF-A0A670XUG5-F1
#
_entry.id   AF-A0A670XUG5-F1
#
_cell.length_a   1.000
_cell.length_b   1.000
_cell.length_c   1.000
_cell.angle_alpha   90.00
_cell.angle_beta   90.00
_cell.angle_gamma   90.00
#
_symmetry.space_group_name_H-M   'P 1'
#
loop_
_entity.id
_entity.type
_entity.pdbx_description
1 polymer ?
#
loop_
_entity_poly.entity_id
_entity_poly.type
_entity_poly.pdbx_seq_one_letter_code
_entity_poly.pdbx_strand_id
1 'polypeptide(L)'
;LLDQRGNDWPKITELASGLSELGVFDLLRESGEPLSSATVAERLKTSLTGMQTLLEACVGLKVLKVEWKEGKGLYGNTEFADLFLAKSSPKSQYYTMKYYSEDVYPALQHLPEAVRDGKPPILSIYGTPSNEFYGPLSKEGVERFLNFMSEGWSLHGKDVVSAFDLSEFQLICDLGGSSGGLAKELISVYPNCTVKLFDLPGVVEISKKYNAFSDESQISFHAGDFFKDPIPEADLYIVSRVLFNWSDEKCIQLLTKVFTACKPGGGVLAVDPVIDDKISGSLPAHLYCMIMLVICEGKSRKESEHRMLFQTAGFKDIQFKKGKILDIILARK
;
A
#
# COMPACT_ATOMS: atom_id res chain seq x y z
N LEU A 1 -10.03 -14.50 -6.13
CA LEU A 1 -8.89 -15.30 -5.62
C LEU A 1 -8.62 -15.05 -4.13
N LEU A 2 -8.68 -13.81 -3.65
CA LEU A 2 -8.63 -13.47 -2.21
C LEU A 2 -9.87 -13.94 -1.41
N ASP A 3 -10.97 -14.20 -2.10
CA ASP A 3 -12.29 -14.52 -1.50
C ASP A 3 -12.50 -16.03 -1.24
N GLN A 4 -11.65 -16.91 -1.79
CA GLN A 4 -11.87 -18.37 -1.72
C GLN A 4 -11.07 -19.10 -0.62
N ARG A 5 -10.17 -18.43 0.10
CA ARG A 5 -9.31 -19.06 1.14
C ARG A 5 -9.62 -18.55 2.56
N GLY A 6 -10.89 -18.21 2.81
CA GLY A 6 -11.38 -17.38 3.92
C GLY A 6 -11.22 -17.88 5.35
N ASN A 7 -10.24 -18.74 5.68
CA ASN A 7 -9.88 -19.09 7.06
C ASN A 7 -8.38 -19.38 7.28
N ASP A 8 -7.57 -19.54 6.22
CA ASP A 8 -6.14 -19.88 6.33
C ASP A 8 -5.21 -18.69 6.08
N TRP A 9 -5.76 -17.50 5.81
CA TRP A 9 -4.97 -16.34 5.42
C TRP A 9 -3.88 -15.94 6.43
N PRO A 10 -4.14 -15.86 7.76
CA PRO A 10 -3.08 -15.56 8.72
C PRO A 10 -1.94 -16.59 8.71
N LYS A 11 -2.27 -17.88 8.55
CA LYS A 11 -1.29 -18.98 8.45
C LYS A 11 -0.49 -18.92 7.15
N ILE A 12 -1.16 -18.55 6.05
CA ILE A 12 -0.52 -18.32 4.76
C ILE A 12 0.44 -17.14 4.87
N THR A 13 0.06 -16.03 5.53
CA THR A 13 0.91 -14.85 5.69
C THR A 13 2.19 -15.17 6.47
N GLU A 14 2.10 -15.84 7.63
CA GLU A 14 3.29 -16.16 8.43
C GLU A 14 4.23 -17.14 7.72
N LEU A 15 3.69 -18.23 7.17
CA LEU A 15 4.51 -19.24 6.49
C LEU A 15 5.07 -18.72 5.17
N ALA A 16 4.27 -18.00 4.36
CA ALA A 16 4.76 -17.38 3.14
C ALA A 16 5.77 -16.26 3.42
N SER A 17 5.63 -15.50 4.52
CA SER A 17 6.64 -14.54 4.94
C SER A 17 7.97 -15.23 5.20
N GLY A 18 7.98 -16.34 5.95
CA GLY A 18 9.18 -17.13 6.22
C GLY A 18 9.86 -17.69 4.95
N LEU A 19 9.10 -18.23 3.98
CA LEU A 19 9.69 -18.71 2.71
C LEU A 19 10.25 -17.56 1.88
N SER A 20 9.57 -16.43 1.85
CA SER A 20 10.00 -15.28 1.07
C SER A 20 11.25 -14.65 1.69
N GLU A 21 11.34 -14.59 3.02
CA GLU A 21 12.54 -14.15 3.73
C GLU A 21 13.74 -15.07 3.46
N LEU A 22 13.52 -16.38 3.42
CA LEU A 22 14.55 -17.35 3.07
C LEU A 22 14.90 -17.37 1.57
N GLY A 23 14.16 -16.66 0.72
CA GLY A 23 14.40 -16.62 -0.73
C GLY A 23 13.95 -17.86 -1.50
N VAL A 24 13.04 -18.67 -0.93
CA VAL A 24 12.59 -19.93 -1.54
C VAL A 24 11.82 -19.68 -2.84
N PHE A 25 10.88 -18.73 -2.85
CA PHE A 25 10.05 -18.47 -4.03
C PHE A 25 10.86 -17.92 -5.20
N ASP A 26 11.84 -17.05 -4.93
CA ASP A 26 12.75 -16.54 -5.95
C ASP A 26 13.66 -17.64 -6.48
N LEU A 27 14.24 -18.47 -5.61
CA LEU A 27 15.07 -19.60 -6.05
C LEU A 27 14.28 -20.55 -6.97
N LEU A 28 13.05 -20.88 -6.62
CA LEU A 28 12.20 -21.77 -7.43
C LEU A 28 11.80 -21.12 -8.76
N ARG A 29 11.56 -19.81 -8.77
CA ARG A 29 11.25 -19.02 -9.97
C ARG A 29 12.46 -18.95 -10.92
N GLU A 30 13.63 -18.61 -10.39
CA GLU A 30 14.88 -18.51 -11.13
C GLU A 30 15.32 -19.86 -11.70
N SER A 31 15.09 -20.95 -10.96
CA SER A 31 15.47 -22.28 -11.43
C SER A 31 14.66 -22.75 -12.64
N GLY A 32 13.44 -22.25 -12.85
CA GLY A 32 12.52 -22.68 -13.91
C GLY A 32 12.03 -24.14 -13.82
N GLU A 33 12.55 -24.93 -12.88
CA GLU A 33 12.26 -26.35 -12.69
C GLU A 33 12.03 -26.67 -11.19
N PRO A 34 11.22 -27.70 -10.87
CA PRO A 34 11.04 -28.14 -9.49
C PRO A 34 12.34 -28.66 -8.84
N LEU A 35 12.61 -28.25 -7.60
CA LEU A 35 13.83 -28.59 -6.87
C LEU A 35 13.56 -29.52 -5.68
N SER A 36 14.51 -30.40 -5.36
CA SER A 36 14.42 -31.21 -4.14
C SER A 36 14.63 -30.37 -2.88
N SER A 37 14.08 -30.80 -1.73
CA SER A 37 14.31 -30.14 -0.44
C SER A 37 15.80 -30.04 -0.08
N ALA A 38 16.60 -31.05 -0.44
CA ALA A 38 18.05 -31.03 -0.28
C ALA A 38 18.73 -29.93 -1.10
N THR A 39 18.35 -29.78 -2.36
CA THR A 39 18.89 -28.74 -3.24
C THR A 39 18.50 -27.34 -2.76
N VAL A 40 17.24 -27.15 -2.35
CA VAL A 40 16.77 -25.87 -1.81
C VAL A 40 17.52 -25.53 -0.50
N ALA A 41 17.65 -26.50 0.40
CA ALA A 41 18.35 -26.30 1.67
C ALA A 41 19.83 -25.93 1.47
N GLU A 42 20.51 -26.64 0.57
CA GLU A 42 21.91 -26.38 0.21
C GLU A 42 22.09 -24.97 -0.36
N ARG A 43 21.29 -24.60 -1.38
CA ARG A 43 21.42 -23.30 -2.06
C ARG A 43 21.12 -22.13 -1.14
N LEU A 44 20.16 -22.28 -0.23
CA LEU A 44 19.76 -21.24 0.71
C LEU A 44 20.52 -21.32 2.05
N LYS A 45 21.47 -22.26 2.19
CA LYS A 45 22.28 -22.47 3.40
C LYS A 45 21.43 -22.66 4.67
N THR A 46 20.38 -23.46 4.55
CA THR A 46 19.46 -23.78 5.65
C THR A 46 19.57 -25.25 6.06
N SER A 47 18.97 -25.62 7.20
CA SER A 47 18.89 -27.02 7.60
C SER A 47 17.97 -27.81 6.66
N LEU A 48 18.39 -29.02 6.28
CA LEU A 48 17.55 -29.92 5.47
C LEU A 48 16.20 -30.18 6.14
N THR A 49 16.21 -30.53 7.44
CA THR A 49 14.99 -30.84 8.19
C THR A 49 14.04 -29.65 8.26
N GLY A 50 14.54 -28.45 8.54
CA GLY A 50 13.72 -27.24 8.62
C GLY A 50 13.13 -26.87 7.26
N MET A 51 13.97 -26.89 6.21
CA MET A 51 13.52 -26.61 4.85
C MET A 51 12.48 -27.62 4.37
N GLN A 52 12.72 -28.91 4.58
CA GLN A 52 11.76 -29.96 4.21
C GLN A 52 10.41 -29.76 4.91
N THR A 53 10.42 -29.56 6.24
CA THR A 53 9.19 -29.29 7.01
C THR A 53 8.43 -28.08 6.47
N LEU A 54 9.16 -27.01 6.14
CA LEU A 54 8.58 -25.76 5.65
C LEU A 54 7.97 -25.93 4.24
N LEU A 55 8.68 -26.62 3.35
CA LEU A 55 8.20 -26.90 1.99
C LEU A 55 6.95 -27.81 2.02
N GLU A 56 6.94 -28.85 2.84
CA GLU A 56 5.81 -29.76 3.01
C GLU A 56 4.57 -29.02 3.55
N ALA A 57 4.74 -28.14 4.54
CA ALA A 57 3.67 -27.28 5.04
C ALA A 57 3.10 -26.38 3.93
N CYS A 58 3.95 -25.81 3.08
CA CYS A 58 3.53 -24.94 1.97
C CYS A 58 2.86 -25.68 0.82
N VAL A 59 3.19 -26.95 0.62
CA VAL A 59 2.41 -27.84 -0.26
C VAL A 59 1.02 -28.06 0.34
N GLY A 60 0.92 -28.32 1.66
CA GLY A 60 -0.34 -28.44 2.36
C GLY A 60 -1.24 -27.19 2.25
N LEU A 61 -0.63 -26.00 2.30
CA LEU A 61 -1.31 -24.71 2.09
C LEU A 61 -1.58 -24.37 0.62
N LYS A 62 -1.16 -25.22 -0.33
CA LYS A 62 -1.30 -25.00 -1.78
C LYS A 62 -0.64 -23.70 -2.24
N VAL A 63 0.49 -23.37 -1.62
CA VAL A 63 1.37 -22.27 -2.01
C VAL A 63 2.48 -22.81 -2.92
N LEU A 64 2.99 -24.01 -2.60
CA LEU A 64 3.88 -24.78 -3.46
C LEU A 64 3.16 -25.99 -4.06
N LYS A 65 3.70 -26.49 -5.17
CA LYS A 65 3.36 -27.79 -5.75
C LYS A 65 4.51 -28.75 -5.53
N VAL A 66 4.19 -30.05 -5.48
CA VAL A 66 5.18 -31.12 -5.40
C VAL A 66 4.94 -32.14 -6.51
N GLU A 67 6.02 -32.57 -7.14
CA GLU A 67 6.05 -33.64 -8.14
C GLU A 67 6.94 -34.77 -7.61
N TRP A 68 6.50 -36.01 -7.76
CA TRP A 68 7.25 -37.18 -7.28
C TRP A 68 8.01 -37.83 -8.43
N LYS A 69 9.34 -37.85 -8.33
CA LYS A 69 10.23 -38.50 -9.30
C LYS A 69 11.20 -39.41 -8.57
N GLU A 70 11.21 -40.70 -8.92
CA GLU A 70 12.12 -41.69 -8.33
C GLU A 70 12.10 -41.72 -6.79
N GLY A 71 10.91 -41.55 -6.19
CA GLY A 71 10.73 -41.52 -4.74
C GLY A 71 11.18 -40.22 -4.06
N LYS A 72 11.59 -39.19 -4.81
CA LYS A 72 11.95 -37.87 -4.31
C LYS A 72 10.87 -36.85 -4.66
N GLY A 73 10.48 -36.04 -3.67
CA GLY A 73 9.60 -34.88 -3.87
C GLY A 73 10.39 -33.71 -4.44
N LEU A 74 9.93 -33.17 -5.56
CA LEU A 74 10.46 -31.97 -6.21
C LEU A 74 9.42 -30.85 -6.08
N TYR A 75 9.83 -29.74 -5.48
CA TYR A 75 8.97 -28.63 -5.10
C TYR A 75 9.08 -27.51 -6.13
N GLY A 76 7.96 -26.89 -6.46
CA GLY A 76 7.91 -25.73 -7.35
C GLY A 76 6.88 -24.71 -6.91
N ASN A 77 6.98 -23.48 -7.42
CA ASN A 77 5.97 -22.46 -7.21
C ASN A 77 4.64 -22.89 -7.85
N THR A 78 3.53 -22.57 -7.19
CA THR A 78 2.25 -22.41 -7.89
C THR A 78 2.25 -21.10 -8.67
N GLU A 79 1.35 -20.93 -9.64
CA GLU A 79 1.19 -19.65 -10.35
C GLU A 79 0.95 -18.48 -9.39
N PHE A 80 0.22 -18.73 -8.29
CA PHE A 80 -0.01 -17.74 -7.24
C PHE A 80 1.29 -17.36 -6.52
N ALA A 81 2.08 -18.34 -6.08
CA ALA A 81 3.34 -18.08 -5.38
C ALA A 81 4.36 -17.40 -6.29
N ASP A 82 4.44 -17.85 -7.53
CA ASP A 82 5.34 -17.28 -8.52
C ASP A 82 5.03 -15.81 -8.78
N LEU A 83 3.74 -15.48 -8.91
CA LEU A 83 3.30 -14.13 -9.26
C LEU A 83 3.29 -13.16 -8.06
N PHE A 84 2.91 -13.61 -6.86
CA PHE A 84 2.67 -12.71 -5.73
C PHE A 84 3.63 -12.86 -4.56
N LEU A 85 4.39 -13.96 -4.45
CA LEU A 85 5.25 -14.23 -3.29
C LEU A 85 6.74 -14.20 -3.61
N ALA A 86 7.13 -14.44 -4.87
CA ALA A 86 8.50 -14.22 -5.32
C ALA A 86 8.79 -12.71 -5.35
N LYS A 87 9.84 -12.28 -4.64
CA LYS A 87 10.21 -10.86 -4.53
C LYS A 87 10.62 -10.26 -5.87
N SER A 88 11.20 -11.07 -6.75
CA SER A 88 11.58 -10.70 -8.12
C SER A 88 10.40 -10.50 -9.07
N SER A 89 9.18 -10.90 -8.68
CA SER A 89 7.99 -10.69 -9.51
C SER A 89 7.59 -9.21 -9.56
N PRO A 90 7.20 -8.68 -10.74
CA PRO A 90 6.67 -7.31 -10.83
C PRO A 90 5.33 -7.11 -10.09
N LYS A 91 4.65 -8.20 -9.70
CA LYS A 91 3.42 -8.18 -8.89
C LYS A 91 3.64 -8.73 -7.48
N SER A 92 4.89 -8.78 -7.03
CA SER A 92 5.26 -9.18 -5.68
C SER A 92 4.42 -8.47 -4.63
N GLN A 93 4.02 -9.21 -3.61
CA GLN A 93 3.40 -8.72 -2.37
C GLN A 93 4.28 -9.07 -1.16
N TYR A 94 5.58 -9.28 -1.39
CA TYR A 94 6.57 -9.60 -0.37
C TYR A 94 6.58 -8.57 0.77
N TYR A 95 6.75 -7.30 0.44
CA TYR A 95 6.80 -6.22 1.43
C TYR A 95 5.44 -6.01 2.10
N THR A 96 4.35 -6.31 1.41
CA THR A 96 3.01 -6.37 2.01
C THR A 96 2.96 -7.42 3.12
N MET A 97 3.35 -8.66 2.85
CA MET A 97 3.37 -9.70 3.89
C MET A 97 4.33 -9.33 5.03
N LYS A 98 5.51 -8.81 4.70
CA LYS A 98 6.51 -8.39 5.69
C LYS A 98 5.98 -7.31 6.61
N TYR A 99 5.33 -6.27 6.07
CA TYR A 99 4.72 -5.20 6.86
C TYR A 99 3.58 -5.72 7.75
N TYR A 100 2.76 -6.63 7.24
CA TYR A 100 1.72 -7.25 8.07
C TYR A 100 2.31 -8.08 9.22
N SER A 101 3.38 -8.84 8.95
CA SER A 101 4.07 -9.67 9.92
C SER A 101 4.81 -8.87 11.00
N GLU A 102 5.55 -7.85 10.60
CA GLU A 102 6.48 -7.12 11.48
C GLU A 102 5.86 -5.91 12.16
N ASP A 103 4.83 -5.30 11.56
CA ASP A 103 4.21 -4.07 12.09
C ASP A 103 2.75 -4.29 12.47
N VAL A 104 1.92 -4.82 11.56
CA VAL A 104 0.46 -4.90 11.78
C VAL A 104 0.08 -5.92 12.85
N TYR A 105 0.55 -7.17 12.76
CA TYR A 105 0.18 -8.22 13.72
C TYR A 105 0.65 -7.91 15.16
N PRO A 106 1.88 -7.39 15.38
CA PRO A 106 2.27 -6.91 16.70
C PRO A 106 1.38 -5.77 17.20
N ALA A 107 1.05 -4.80 16.35
CA ALA A 107 0.18 -3.68 16.73
C ALA A 107 -1.23 -4.17 17.13
N LEU A 108 -1.78 -5.15 16.42
CA LEU A 108 -3.11 -5.72 16.70
C LEU A 108 -3.23 -6.39 18.08
N GLN A 109 -2.13 -6.71 18.77
CA GLN A 109 -2.16 -7.15 20.17
C GLN A 109 -2.74 -6.08 21.10
N HIS A 110 -2.73 -4.81 20.69
CA HIS A 110 -3.25 -3.68 21.45
C HIS A 110 -4.63 -3.20 20.99
N LEU A 111 -5.33 -4.02 20.20
CA LEU A 111 -6.68 -3.71 19.73
C LEU A 111 -7.67 -3.43 20.88
N PRO A 112 -7.68 -4.17 22.01
CA PRO A 112 -8.59 -3.87 23.11
C PRO A 112 -8.40 -2.45 23.68
N GLU A 113 -7.16 -2.00 23.83
CA GLU A 113 -6.83 -0.64 24.30
C GLU A 113 -7.26 0.40 23.27
N ALA A 114 -6.95 0.18 21.99
CA ALA A 114 -7.35 1.07 20.89
C ALA A 114 -8.87 1.27 20.84
N VAL A 115 -9.64 0.19 21.05
CA VAL A 115 -11.11 0.23 21.08
C VAL A 115 -11.64 0.95 22.31
N ARG A 116 -11.03 0.78 23.49
CA ARG A 116 -11.44 1.50 24.71
C ARG A 116 -11.20 3.00 24.60
N ASP A 117 -10.07 3.39 24.03
CA ASP A 117 -9.63 4.79 24.00
C ASP A 117 -10.06 5.53 22.73
N GLY A 118 -10.44 4.81 21.68
CA GLY A 118 -10.83 5.36 20.38
C GLY A 118 -9.66 6.00 19.60
N LYS A 119 -8.42 5.63 19.93
CA LYS A 119 -7.18 6.17 19.34
C LYS A 119 -6.08 5.12 19.33
N PRO A 120 -5.09 5.21 18.42
CA PRO A 120 -4.04 4.22 18.35
C PRO A 120 -3.18 4.23 19.62
N PRO A 121 -2.87 3.06 20.19
CA PRO A 121 -1.92 2.95 21.30
C PRO A 121 -0.48 3.21 20.84
N ILE A 122 -0.22 3.32 19.53
CA ILE A 122 1.11 3.36 18.91
C ILE A 122 1.99 4.54 19.39
N LEU A 123 1.39 5.63 19.87
CA LEU A 123 2.09 6.71 20.58
C LEU A 123 2.84 6.23 21.84
N SER A 124 2.40 5.13 22.45
CA SER A 124 3.01 4.53 23.65
C SER A 124 4.07 3.46 23.35
N ILE A 125 4.03 2.83 22.17
CA ILE A 125 4.88 1.68 21.82
C ILE A 125 6.20 2.14 21.19
N TYR A 126 6.19 3.26 20.44
CA TYR A 126 7.38 3.82 19.79
C TYR A 126 7.93 5.10 20.46
N GLY A 127 7.44 5.44 21.65
CA GLY A 127 8.18 6.24 22.61
C GLY A 127 8.38 7.74 22.31
N THR A 128 7.76 8.34 21.29
CA THR A 128 7.77 9.82 21.16
C THR A 128 6.48 10.39 20.57
N PRO A 129 5.91 11.44 21.20
CA PRO A 129 4.92 12.29 20.57
C PRO A 129 5.67 13.23 19.62
N SER A 130 5.88 12.80 18.38
CA SER A 130 6.27 13.72 17.32
C SER A 130 5.10 13.84 16.34
N ASN A 131 4.81 15.06 15.92
CA ASN A 131 3.77 15.38 14.92
C ASN A 131 4.13 14.87 13.51
N GLU A 132 4.92 13.80 13.43
CA GLU A 132 5.52 13.23 12.23
C GLU A 132 5.13 11.76 12.19
N PHE A 133 4.26 11.42 11.23
CA PHE A 133 3.80 10.05 10.96
C PHE A 133 4.96 9.02 10.82
N TYR A 134 6.16 9.50 10.48
CA TYR A 134 7.39 8.70 10.34
C TYR A 134 8.41 8.88 11.46
N GLY A 135 8.23 9.85 12.36
CA GLY A 135 9.17 10.17 13.44
C GLY A 135 9.54 9.00 14.37
N PRO A 136 8.63 8.05 14.67
CA PRO A 136 8.97 6.86 15.46
C PRO A 136 9.61 5.71 14.67
N LEU A 137 9.63 5.75 13.33
CA LEU A 137 10.13 4.62 12.52
C LEU A 137 11.64 4.72 12.28
N SER A 138 12.35 3.60 12.43
CA SER A 138 13.72 3.49 11.94
C SER A 138 13.75 3.68 10.42
N LYS A 139 14.92 3.99 9.84
CA LYS A 139 15.08 4.05 8.37
C LYS A 139 14.56 2.80 7.68
N GLU A 140 14.86 1.63 8.23
CA GLU A 140 14.38 0.34 7.74
C GLU A 140 12.85 0.21 7.83
N GLY A 141 12.24 0.72 8.91
CA GLY A 141 10.78 0.75 9.06
C GLY A 141 10.09 1.66 8.03
N VAL A 142 10.67 2.84 7.78
CA VAL A 142 10.20 3.74 6.71
C VAL A 142 10.30 3.04 5.35
N GLU A 143 11.44 2.43 5.04
CA GLU A 143 11.65 1.72 3.78
C GLU A 143 10.66 0.56 3.59
N ARG A 144 10.41 -0.23 4.63
CA ARG A 144 9.42 -1.31 4.60
C ARG A 144 8.02 -0.77 4.33
N PHE A 145 7.63 0.32 5.00
CA PHE A 145 6.35 0.99 4.75
C PHE A 145 6.23 1.51 3.32
N LEU A 146 7.24 2.21 2.80
CA LEU A 146 7.23 2.75 1.44
C LEU A 146 7.13 1.65 0.37
N ASN A 147 7.78 0.50 0.59
CA ASN A 147 7.68 -0.65 -0.30
C ASN A 147 6.31 -1.31 -0.22
N PHE A 148 5.75 -1.50 0.98
CA PHE A 148 4.37 -1.98 1.17
C PHE A 148 3.36 -1.10 0.42
N MET A 149 3.46 0.22 0.58
CA MET A 149 2.58 1.16 -0.10
C MET A 149 2.71 1.06 -1.63
N SER A 150 3.94 0.89 -2.14
CA SER A 150 4.20 0.71 -3.57
C SER A 150 3.62 -0.58 -4.14
N GLU A 151 3.86 -1.72 -3.47
CA GLU A 151 3.39 -3.04 -3.91
C GLU A 151 1.86 -3.11 -4.01
N GLY A 152 1.15 -2.41 -3.12
CA GLY A 152 -0.30 -2.29 -3.20
C GLY A 152 -0.76 -1.77 -4.57
N TRP A 153 -0.11 -0.73 -5.08
CA TRP A 153 -0.48 -0.12 -6.37
C TRP A 153 -0.28 -1.05 -7.57
N SER A 154 0.64 -2.02 -7.51
CA SER A 154 0.82 -3.01 -8.60
C SER A 154 -0.42 -3.88 -8.85
N LEU A 155 -1.32 -4.00 -7.88
CA LEU A 155 -2.53 -4.83 -7.96
C LEU A 155 -3.78 -4.04 -8.35
N HIS A 156 -3.90 -2.81 -7.86
CA HIS A 156 -5.13 -2.03 -7.99
C HIS A 156 -4.92 -0.59 -8.46
N GLY A 157 -3.68 -0.13 -8.65
CA GLY A 157 -3.39 1.23 -9.09
C GLY A 157 -4.00 1.54 -10.45
N LYS A 158 -3.94 0.61 -11.42
CA LYS A 158 -4.62 0.77 -12.71
C LYS A 158 -6.13 0.97 -12.59
N ASP A 159 -6.79 0.20 -11.71
CA ASP A 159 -8.23 0.31 -11.44
C ASP A 159 -8.56 1.69 -10.84
N VAL A 160 -7.69 2.21 -9.96
CA VAL A 160 -7.84 3.54 -9.33
C VAL A 160 -7.69 4.67 -10.35
N VAL A 161 -6.61 4.68 -11.14
CA VAL A 161 -6.31 5.79 -12.05
C VAL A 161 -7.22 5.81 -13.28
N SER A 162 -7.82 4.66 -13.61
CA SER A 162 -8.80 4.52 -14.69
C SER A 162 -10.25 4.63 -14.19
N ALA A 163 -10.45 4.86 -12.88
CA ALA A 163 -11.78 5.00 -12.32
C ALA A 163 -12.49 6.20 -12.95
N PHE A 164 -11.80 7.32 -13.14
CA PHE A 164 -12.29 8.48 -13.90
C PHE A 164 -11.42 8.69 -15.14
N ASP A 165 -11.96 9.39 -16.14
CA ASP A 165 -11.15 9.87 -17.25
C ASP A 165 -10.30 11.04 -16.75
N LEU A 166 -8.99 10.83 -16.67
CA LEU A 166 -8.02 11.84 -16.22
C LEU A 166 -7.22 12.42 -17.39
N SER A 167 -7.59 12.12 -18.63
CA SER A 167 -6.82 12.49 -19.83
C SER A 167 -6.70 14.01 -20.06
N GLU A 168 -7.62 14.80 -19.50
CA GLU A 168 -7.57 16.26 -19.55
C GLU A 168 -6.48 16.88 -18.65
N PHE A 169 -5.97 16.12 -17.67
CA PHE A 169 -5.01 16.61 -16.70
C PHE A 169 -3.58 16.25 -17.13
N GLN A 170 -2.83 17.25 -17.57
CA GLN A 170 -1.45 17.05 -18.02
C GLN A 170 -0.44 17.22 -16.89
N LEU A 171 -0.71 18.08 -15.92
CA LEU A 171 0.14 18.27 -14.76
C LEU A 171 -0.56 17.77 -13.51
N ILE A 172 -0.03 16.71 -12.90
CA ILE A 172 -0.59 16.07 -11.73
C ILE A 172 0.36 16.27 -10.54
N CYS A 173 -0.16 16.54 -9.35
CA CYS A 173 0.62 16.54 -8.12
C CYS A 173 0.06 15.51 -7.14
N ASP A 174 0.87 14.50 -6.81
CA ASP A 174 0.52 13.46 -5.86
C ASP A 174 1.04 13.84 -4.46
N LEU A 175 0.13 14.25 -3.59
CA LEU A 175 0.41 14.74 -2.24
C LEU A 175 0.46 13.55 -1.29
N GLY A 176 1.60 13.32 -0.66
CA GLY A 176 1.86 12.06 0.06
C GLY A 176 2.14 10.90 -0.90
N GLY A 177 2.67 11.19 -2.09
CA GLY A 177 2.88 10.21 -3.16
C GLY A 177 3.91 9.12 -2.84
N SER A 178 4.60 9.21 -1.69
CA SER A 178 5.47 8.15 -1.18
C SER A 178 6.57 7.77 -2.20
N SER A 179 6.79 6.48 -2.42
CA SER A 179 7.71 5.94 -3.42
C SER A 179 7.19 6.02 -4.86
N GLY A 180 6.03 6.64 -5.11
CA GLY A 180 5.51 6.89 -6.46
C GLY A 180 4.89 5.69 -7.16
N GLY A 181 4.45 4.66 -6.43
CA GLY A 181 3.77 3.49 -7.01
C GLY A 181 2.54 3.87 -7.85
N LEU A 182 1.68 4.77 -7.33
CA LEU A 182 0.50 5.24 -8.07
C LEU A 182 0.88 6.14 -9.27
N ALA A 183 1.93 6.95 -9.13
CA ALA A 183 2.45 7.77 -10.22
C ALA A 183 2.95 6.94 -11.41
N LYS A 184 3.58 5.78 -11.16
CA LYS A 184 3.98 4.84 -12.22
C LYS A 184 2.77 4.32 -13.01
N GLU A 185 1.70 3.97 -12.32
CA GLU A 185 0.45 3.52 -12.95
C GLU A 185 -0.20 4.67 -13.75
N LEU A 186 -0.18 5.90 -13.24
CA LEU A 186 -0.69 7.09 -13.94
C LEU A 186 0.01 7.32 -15.28
N ILE A 187 1.34 7.39 -15.30
CA ILE A 187 2.08 7.65 -16.53
C ILE A 187 1.97 6.50 -17.53
N SER A 188 1.75 5.27 -17.04
CA SER A 188 1.50 4.10 -17.89
C SER A 188 0.14 4.17 -18.59
N VAL A 189 -0.90 4.69 -17.92
CA VAL A 189 -2.25 4.84 -18.47
C VAL A 189 -2.41 6.13 -19.28
N TYR A 190 -1.76 7.21 -18.85
CA TYR A 190 -1.81 8.54 -19.46
C TYR A 190 -0.40 9.03 -19.83
N PRO A 191 0.16 8.59 -20.98
CA PRO A 191 1.54 8.89 -21.37
C PRO A 191 1.84 10.36 -21.64
N ASN A 192 0.85 11.25 -21.60
CA ASN A 192 1.04 12.69 -21.82
C ASN A 192 1.06 13.49 -20.51
N CYS A 193 0.85 12.86 -19.35
CA CYS A 193 0.86 13.57 -18.06
C CYS A 193 2.25 13.60 -17.42
N THR A 194 2.51 14.60 -16.60
CA THR A 194 3.70 14.71 -15.75
C THR A 194 3.24 14.74 -14.30
N VAL A 195 3.89 13.96 -13.43
CA VAL A 195 3.52 13.82 -12.03
C VAL A 195 4.59 14.42 -11.11
N LYS A 196 4.19 15.35 -10.27
CA LYS A 196 4.96 15.89 -9.17
C LYS A 196 4.65 15.09 -7.90
N LEU A 197 5.57 14.23 -7.48
CA LEU A 197 5.50 13.52 -6.20
C LEU A 197 5.88 14.48 -5.08
N PHE A 198 4.93 14.84 -4.23
CA PHE A 198 5.16 15.72 -3.08
C PHE A 198 5.12 14.89 -1.79
N ASP A 199 6.22 14.89 -1.04
CA ASP A 199 6.30 14.19 0.25
C ASP A 199 7.32 14.85 1.18
N LEU A 200 7.39 14.39 2.42
CA LEU A 200 8.34 14.90 3.41
C LEU A 200 9.79 14.71 2.93
N PRO A 201 10.73 15.59 3.30
CA PRO A 201 12.12 15.53 2.83
C PRO A 201 12.80 14.17 3.01
N GLY A 202 12.60 13.53 4.18
CA GLY A 202 13.16 12.20 4.44
C GLY A 202 12.58 11.10 3.55
N VAL A 203 11.28 11.17 3.25
CA VAL A 203 10.62 10.22 2.33
C VAL A 203 11.09 10.42 0.91
N VAL A 204 11.25 11.67 0.47
CA VAL A 204 11.79 12.00 -0.86
C VAL A 204 13.24 11.52 -1.02
N GLU A 205 14.09 11.72 -0.01
CA GLU A 205 15.48 11.26 -0.04
C GLU A 205 15.57 9.73 -0.18
N ILE A 206 14.78 9.01 0.61
CA ILE A 206 14.69 7.55 0.56
C ILE A 206 14.15 7.12 -0.81
N SER A 207 13.02 7.68 -1.24
CA SER A 207 12.33 7.28 -2.47
C SER A 207 13.18 7.49 -3.73
N LYS A 208 14.05 8.51 -3.76
CA LYS A 208 15.02 8.72 -4.85
C LYS A 208 16.10 7.62 -4.92
N LYS A 209 16.47 7.02 -3.79
CA LYS A 209 17.45 5.91 -3.76
C LYS A 209 16.83 4.60 -4.25
N TYR A 210 15.56 4.37 -3.94
CA TYR A 210 14.83 3.15 -4.28
C TYR A 210 14.25 3.17 -5.69
N ASN A 211 13.80 4.34 -6.15
CA ASN A 211 13.31 4.52 -7.50
C ASN A 211 14.34 5.30 -8.28
N ALA A 212 15.15 4.58 -9.05
CA ALA A 212 15.89 5.16 -10.17
C ALA A 212 14.89 5.49 -11.29
N PHE A 213 14.04 6.50 -11.06
CA PHE A 213 13.39 7.16 -12.18
C PHE A 213 14.49 7.82 -13.01
N SER A 214 14.51 7.55 -14.32
CA SER A 214 15.45 8.23 -15.21
C SER A 214 15.22 9.74 -15.17
N ASP A 215 16.24 10.53 -15.47
CA ASP A 215 16.12 11.99 -15.58
C ASP A 215 15.12 12.41 -16.68
N GLU A 216 14.81 11.51 -17.62
CA GLU A 216 13.77 11.65 -18.65
C GLU A 216 12.37 11.21 -18.18
N SER A 217 12.20 10.81 -16.92
CA SER A 217 10.92 10.34 -16.43
C SER A 217 9.91 11.49 -16.32
N GLN A 218 8.65 11.17 -16.56
CA GLN A 218 7.52 12.07 -16.35
C GLN A 218 7.21 12.28 -14.85
N ILE A 219 8.13 11.93 -13.95
CA ILE A 219 7.94 11.94 -12.50
C ILE A 219 9.04 12.78 -11.85
N SER A 220 8.65 13.85 -11.16
CA SER A 220 9.58 14.70 -10.40
C SER A 220 9.26 14.69 -8.92
N PHE A 221 10.30 14.70 -8.08
CA PHE A 221 10.12 14.75 -6.63
C PHE A 221 10.18 16.18 -6.10
N HIS A 222 9.26 16.51 -5.20
CA HIS A 222 9.15 17.76 -4.48
C HIS A 222 9.11 17.47 -2.97
N ALA A 223 10.12 17.94 -2.24
CA ALA A 223 10.18 17.76 -0.80
C ALA A 223 9.45 18.92 -0.08
N GLY A 224 8.59 18.59 0.88
CA GLY A 224 7.93 19.56 1.73
C GLY A 224 6.86 18.97 2.65
N ASP A 225 6.36 19.80 3.55
CA ASP A 225 5.22 19.52 4.42
C ASP A 225 3.98 20.22 3.85
N PHE A 226 3.00 19.46 3.37
CA PHE A 226 1.83 20.03 2.70
C PHE A 226 0.94 20.87 3.62
N PHE A 227 1.11 20.82 4.95
CA PHE A 227 0.44 21.73 5.87
C PHE A 227 1.17 23.05 6.02
N LYS A 228 2.50 23.07 5.98
CA LYS A 228 3.33 24.27 6.23
C LYS A 228 3.79 24.96 4.95
N ASP A 229 4.19 24.18 3.97
CA ASP A 229 4.86 24.65 2.76
C ASP A 229 3.87 24.91 1.61
N PRO A 230 4.22 25.76 0.63
CA PRO A 230 3.41 25.94 -0.57
C PRO A 230 3.31 24.64 -1.37
N ILE A 231 2.10 24.33 -1.83
CA ILE A 231 1.84 23.19 -2.70
C ILE A 231 2.15 23.59 -4.15
N PRO A 232 2.91 22.80 -4.93
CA PRO A 232 3.17 23.09 -6.33
C PRO A 232 1.88 23.17 -7.15
N GLU A 233 1.81 24.11 -8.09
CA GLU A 233 0.67 24.20 -9.02
C GLU A 233 0.56 22.94 -9.90
N ALA A 234 -0.68 22.48 -10.08
CA ALA A 234 -1.08 21.34 -10.90
C ALA A 234 -2.54 21.46 -11.38
N ASP A 235 -2.88 20.70 -12.41
CA ASP A 235 -4.24 20.61 -12.96
C ASP A 235 -5.07 19.62 -12.12
N LEU A 236 -4.45 18.54 -11.65
CA LEU A 236 -5.05 17.56 -10.75
C LEU A 236 -4.16 17.33 -9.54
N TYR A 237 -4.78 17.28 -8.36
CA TYR A 237 -4.11 16.82 -7.14
C TYR A 237 -4.60 15.44 -6.78
N ILE A 238 -3.69 14.58 -6.36
CA ILE A 238 -4.02 13.26 -5.83
C ILE A 238 -3.72 13.27 -4.33
N VAL A 239 -4.68 12.81 -3.54
CA VAL A 239 -4.55 12.58 -2.10
C VAL A 239 -4.96 11.14 -1.82
N SER A 240 -4.00 10.23 -1.96
CA SER A 240 -4.23 8.80 -1.87
C SER A 240 -3.77 8.28 -0.52
N ARG A 241 -4.68 7.70 0.27
CA ARG A 241 -4.38 7.22 1.62
C ARG A 241 -3.79 8.36 2.48
N VAL A 242 -4.38 9.55 2.37
CA VAL A 242 -3.94 10.75 3.11
C VAL A 242 -5.03 11.29 4.01
N LEU A 243 -6.24 11.57 3.51
CA LEU A 243 -7.25 12.26 4.33
C LEU A 243 -7.67 11.40 5.51
N PHE A 244 -7.67 10.07 5.34
CA PHE A 244 -8.00 9.16 6.42
C PHE A 244 -7.05 9.27 7.61
N ASN A 245 -5.81 9.77 7.46
CA ASN A 245 -4.83 9.90 8.55
C ASN A 245 -5.07 11.10 9.48
N TRP A 246 -5.97 12.02 9.12
CA TRP A 246 -6.06 13.32 9.77
C TRP A 246 -7.46 13.59 10.33
N SER A 247 -7.57 14.55 11.25
CA SER A 247 -8.85 15.07 11.72
C SER A 247 -9.60 15.82 10.61
N ASP A 248 -10.88 16.10 10.82
CA ASP A 248 -11.72 16.82 9.85
C ASP A 248 -11.17 18.25 9.59
N GLU A 249 -10.69 18.93 10.63
CA GLU A 249 -10.10 20.28 10.53
C GLU A 249 -8.82 20.27 9.68
N LYS A 250 -7.97 19.26 9.89
CA LYS A 250 -6.74 19.07 9.11
C LYS A 250 -7.05 18.70 7.66
N CYS A 251 -8.06 17.86 7.42
CA CYS A 251 -8.51 17.55 6.06
C CYS A 251 -9.00 18.80 5.34
N ILE A 252 -9.85 19.62 5.99
CA ILE A 252 -10.33 20.89 5.43
C ILE A 252 -9.16 21.83 5.16
N GLN A 253 -8.20 21.94 6.09
CA GLN A 253 -6.99 22.75 5.90
C GLN A 253 -6.22 22.33 4.62
N LEU A 254 -5.95 21.04 4.47
CA LEU A 254 -5.25 20.50 3.31
C LEU A 254 -6.04 20.74 2.02
N LEU A 255 -7.31 20.34 1.99
CA LEU A 255 -8.17 20.50 0.82
C LEU A 255 -8.33 21.97 0.41
N THR A 256 -8.38 22.91 1.36
CA THR A 256 -8.43 24.35 1.06
C THR A 256 -7.14 24.84 0.41
N LYS A 257 -5.98 24.37 0.86
CA LYS A 257 -4.70 24.67 0.20
C LYS A 257 -4.65 24.10 -1.22
N VAL A 258 -5.13 22.87 -1.40
CA VAL A 258 -5.25 22.24 -2.72
C VAL A 258 -6.19 23.04 -3.63
N PHE A 259 -7.37 23.40 -3.13
CA PHE A 259 -8.32 24.23 -3.88
C PHE A 259 -7.70 25.55 -4.32
N THR A 260 -6.89 26.17 -3.46
CA THR A 260 -6.20 27.43 -3.78
C THR A 260 -5.14 27.25 -4.86
N ALA A 261 -4.32 26.19 -4.78
CA ALA A 261 -3.25 25.90 -5.75
C ALA A 261 -3.76 25.33 -7.09
N CYS A 262 -4.98 24.80 -7.11
CA CYS A 262 -5.62 24.21 -8.28
C CYS A 262 -6.02 25.24 -9.32
N LYS A 263 -5.65 24.99 -10.59
CA LYS A 263 -6.03 25.85 -11.72
C LYS A 263 -7.54 25.79 -11.96
N PRO A 264 -8.15 26.82 -12.58
CA PRO A 264 -9.54 26.75 -13.04
C PRO A 264 -9.78 25.53 -13.92
N GLY A 265 -10.85 24.79 -13.67
CA GLY A 265 -11.14 23.52 -14.35
C GLY A 265 -10.36 22.32 -13.81
N GLY A 266 -9.44 22.52 -12.86
CA GLY A 266 -8.73 21.43 -12.20
C GLY A 266 -9.58 20.68 -11.16
N GLY A 267 -8.95 19.75 -10.45
CA GLY A 267 -9.63 19.00 -9.39
C GLY A 267 -8.72 18.32 -8.40
N VAL A 268 -9.34 17.53 -7.54
CA VAL A 268 -8.69 16.64 -6.59
C VAL A 268 -9.27 15.24 -6.72
N LEU A 269 -8.40 14.25 -6.84
CA LEU A 269 -8.70 12.83 -6.80
C LEU A 269 -8.27 12.29 -5.43
N ALA A 270 -9.23 11.96 -4.57
CA ALA A 270 -8.96 11.29 -3.31
C ALA A 270 -9.17 9.79 -3.45
N VAL A 271 -8.29 9.01 -2.82
CA VAL A 271 -8.34 7.54 -2.85
C VAL A 271 -8.21 7.07 -1.41
N ASP A 272 -9.33 6.80 -0.77
CA ASP A 272 -9.39 6.50 0.67
C ASP A 272 -10.41 5.39 0.96
N PRO A 273 -10.27 4.69 2.09
CA PRO A 273 -11.33 3.80 2.56
C PRO A 273 -12.57 4.64 2.93
N VAL A 274 -13.69 4.39 2.25
CA VAL A 274 -14.97 5.04 2.54
C VAL A 274 -15.91 4.01 3.16
N ILE A 275 -16.38 4.31 4.37
CA ILE A 275 -17.36 3.46 5.06
C ILE A 275 -18.73 3.71 4.42
N ASP A 276 -19.44 2.62 4.11
CA ASP A 276 -20.82 2.70 3.64
C ASP A 276 -21.72 3.23 4.77
N ASP A 277 -22.71 4.06 4.42
CA ASP A 277 -23.72 4.50 5.38
C ASP A 277 -24.50 3.32 5.98
N LYS A 278 -24.52 2.16 5.30
CA LYS A 278 -25.06 0.90 5.81
C LYS A 278 -23.95 -0.01 6.34
N ILE A 279 -24.12 -0.51 7.55
CA ILE A 279 -23.21 -1.47 8.23
C ILE A 279 -22.99 -2.77 7.42
N SER A 280 -23.86 -3.06 6.43
CA SER A 280 -23.70 -4.18 5.47
C SER A 280 -22.64 -3.96 4.38
N GLY A 281 -21.72 -3.00 4.56
CA GLY A 281 -20.64 -2.68 3.63
C GLY A 281 -19.57 -3.78 3.48
N SER A 282 -18.54 -3.48 2.69
CA SER A 282 -17.41 -4.38 2.39
C SER A 282 -16.63 -4.77 3.66
N LEU A 283 -16.63 -6.06 4.03
CA LEU A 283 -15.83 -6.60 5.15
C LEU A 283 -14.34 -6.21 5.04
N PRO A 284 -13.68 -6.30 3.86
CA PRO A 284 -12.31 -5.79 3.69
C PRO A 284 -12.13 -4.32 4.09
N ALA A 285 -13.08 -3.44 3.77
CA ALA A 285 -13.00 -2.02 4.14
C ALA A 285 -13.12 -1.83 5.66
N HIS A 286 -14.04 -2.54 6.32
CA HIS A 286 -14.17 -2.48 7.78
C HIS A 286 -12.93 -3.04 8.51
N LEU A 287 -12.36 -4.14 8.01
CA LEU A 287 -11.10 -4.68 8.56
C LEU A 287 -9.94 -3.70 8.36
N TYR A 288 -9.87 -3.02 7.22
CA TYR A 288 -8.89 -1.98 6.97
C TYR A 288 -9.05 -0.83 7.97
N CYS A 289 -10.26 -0.30 8.15
CA CYS A 289 -10.55 0.75 9.14
C CYS A 289 -10.18 0.33 10.57
N MET A 290 -10.43 -0.92 10.95
CA MET A 290 -10.04 -1.47 12.25
C MET A 290 -8.52 -1.53 12.40
N ILE A 291 -7.78 -2.00 11.39
CA ILE A 291 -6.31 -2.00 11.42
C ILE A 291 -5.79 -0.56 11.55
N MET A 292 -6.40 0.40 10.83
CA MET A 292 -6.02 1.81 10.91
C MET A 292 -6.32 2.44 12.27
N LEU A 293 -7.38 2.05 12.98
CA LEU A 293 -7.64 2.53 14.36
C LEU A 293 -6.47 2.21 15.30
N VAL A 294 -5.78 1.09 15.07
CA VAL A 294 -4.67 0.64 15.90
C VAL A 294 -3.36 1.34 15.51
N ILE A 295 -3.20 1.71 14.24
CA ILE A 295 -1.91 2.16 13.68
C ILE A 295 -1.86 3.69 13.46
N CYS A 296 -3.00 4.35 13.22
CA CYS A 296 -3.06 5.75 12.79
C CYS A 296 -4.06 6.54 13.63
N GLU A 297 -3.78 7.83 13.87
CA GLU A 297 -4.68 8.77 14.59
C GLU A 297 -5.88 9.23 13.75
N GLY A 298 -6.00 8.64 12.57
CA GLY A 298 -6.95 9.00 11.56
C GLY A 298 -8.40 8.69 11.89
N LYS A 299 -9.30 9.22 11.05
CA LYS A 299 -10.74 8.98 11.13
C LYS A 299 -11.20 8.30 9.84
N SER A 300 -11.82 7.13 9.99
CA SER A 300 -12.57 6.52 8.89
C SER A 300 -13.87 7.26 8.70
N ARG A 301 -14.22 7.55 7.44
CA ARG A 301 -15.33 8.46 7.11
C ARG A 301 -16.33 7.83 6.17
N LYS A 302 -17.57 8.27 6.30
CA LYS A 302 -18.65 7.97 5.38
C LYS A 302 -18.57 8.83 4.13
N GLU A 303 -19.30 8.42 3.08
CA GLU A 303 -19.42 9.22 1.85
C GLU A 303 -19.92 10.64 2.14
N SER A 304 -20.95 10.74 3.00
CA SER A 304 -21.54 12.01 3.43
C SER A 304 -20.54 12.93 4.14
N GLU A 305 -19.67 12.37 4.97
CA GLU A 305 -18.61 13.11 5.67
C GLU A 305 -17.53 13.57 4.69
N HIS A 306 -17.07 12.71 3.77
CA HIS A 306 -16.14 13.13 2.72
C HIS A 306 -16.73 14.28 1.88
N ARG A 307 -18.00 14.16 1.47
CA ARG A 307 -18.69 15.20 0.70
C ARG A 307 -18.68 16.54 1.44
N MET A 308 -18.93 16.54 2.74
CA MET A 308 -18.87 17.75 3.57
C MET A 308 -17.46 18.38 3.55
N LEU A 309 -16.40 17.57 3.67
CA LEU A 309 -15.02 18.07 3.67
C LEU A 309 -14.69 18.79 2.35
N PHE A 310 -15.00 18.15 1.21
CA PHE A 310 -14.75 18.75 -0.11
C PHE A 310 -15.58 20.02 -0.34
N GLN A 311 -16.86 20.01 0.03
CA GLN A 311 -17.73 21.19 -0.09
C GLN A 311 -17.24 22.36 0.77
N THR A 312 -16.83 22.08 2.01
CA THR A 312 -16.32 23.09 2.94
C THR A 312 -15.02 23.72 2.42
N ALA A 313 -14.17 22.93 1.76
CA ALA A 313 -12.95 23.42 1.12
C ALA A 313 -13.20 24.18 -0.20
N GLY A 314 -14.44 24.20 -0.71
CA GLY A 314 -14.85 24.95 -1.91
C GLY A 314 -15.02 24.12 -3.18
N PHE A 315 -14.70 22.82 -3.15
CA PHE A 315 -14.87 21.95 -4.32
C PHE A 315 -16.35 21.65 -4.62
N LYS A 316 -16.62 21.39 -5.89
CA LYS A 316 -17.92 21.08 -6.48
C LYS A 316 -17.87 19.78 -7.27
N ASP A 317 -19.02 19.37 -7.82
CA ASP A 317 -19.16 18.18 -8.68
C ASP A 317 -18.50 16.91 -8.12
N ILE A 318 -18.75 16.65 -6.84
CA ILE A 318 -18.11 15.56 -6.10
C ILE A 318 -18.74 14.22 -6.49
N GLN A 319 -17.97 13.40 -7.18
CA GLN A 319 -18.36 12.08 -7.67
C GLN A 319 -17.60 10.99 -6.93
N PHE A 320 -18.28 9.88 -6.66
CA PHE A 320 -17.72 8.72 -5.98
C PHE A 320 -17.79 7.50 -6.89
N LYS A 321 -16.71 6.71 -6.89
CA LYS A 321 -16.68 5.38 -7.51
C LYS A 321 -16.19 4.37 -6.49
N LYS A 322 -16.99 3.31 -6.33
CA LYS A 322 -16.66 2.20 -5.43
C LYS A 322 -15.48 1.41 -5.98
N GLY A 323 -14.46 1.23 -5.16
CA GLY A 323 -13.39 0.28 -5.43
C GLY A 323 -13.55 -1.00 -4.62
N LYS A 324 -12.52 -1.84 -4.63
CA LYS A 324 -12.52 -3.10 -3.84
C LYS A 324 -12.24 -2.86 -2.36
N ILE A 325 -11.26 -1.98 -2.09
CA ILE A 325 -10.78 -1.64 -0.74
C ILE A 325 -10.81 -0.13 -0.53
N LEU A 326 -10.33 0.62 -1.52
CA LEU A 326 -10.31 2.08 -1.52
C LEU A 326 -11.36 2.57 -2.50
N ASP A 327 -12.15 3.55 -2.10
CA ASP A 327 -13.05 4.25 -2.99
C ASP A 327 -12.33 5.45 -3.61
N ILE A 328 -12.78 5.83 -4.80
CA ILE A 328 -12.18 6.90 -5.58
C ILE A 328 -13.17 8.06 -5.64
N ILE A 329 -12.71 9.24 -5.23
CA ILE A 329 -13.51 10.45 -5.15
C ILE A 329 -12.87 11.48 -6.08
N LEU A 330 -13.63 11.99 -7.04
CA LEU A 330 -13.20 13.11 -7.88
C LEU A 330 -14.04 14.33 -7.54
N ALA A 331 -13.39 15.44 -7.18
CA ALA A 331 -14.03 16.72 -6.93
C ALA A 331 -13.37 17.81 -7.79
N ARG A 332 -14.19 18.72 -8.34
CA ARG A 332 -13.74 19.78 -9.27
C ARG A 332 -13.73 21.13 -8.60
N LYS A 333 -12.86 22.02 -9.07
CA LYS A 333 -12.84 23.42 -8.67
C LYS A 333 -13.92 24.22 -9.41
#